data_AF-A0A8T4NKQ3-F1
#
_entry.id   AF-A0A8T4NKQ3-F1
#
_cell.length_a   1.000
_cell.length_b   1.000
_cell.length_c   1.000
_cell.angle_alpha   90.00
_cell.angle_beta   90.00
_cell.angle_gamma   90.00
#
_symmetry.space_group_name_H-M   'P 1'
#
loop_
_entity.id
_entity.type
_entity.pdbx_description
1 polymer ?
#
loop_
_entity_poly.entity_id
_entity_poly.type
_entity_poly.pdbx_seq_one_letter_code
_entity_poly.pdbx_strand_id
1 'polypeptide(L)'
;MKDEIIGGIRNALERGATLEEAVKSFVNAGYNPAEVREAASMLATSASIIAQPSHASNISPPFSNPPILPNPEVQKSQTPAILQNNDNIRTNASPQPKKTNKVFISLLILFLGLIALLILLVIFKDSILQAMFGK
;
A
#
# COMPACT_ATOMS: atom_id res chain seq x y z
N MET A 1 5.04 13.12 -8.77
CA MET A 1 4.14 11.94 -8.75
C MET A 1 4.85 10.65 -8.38
N LYS A 2 5.76 10.10 -9.19
CA LYS A 2 6.45 8.84 -8.83
C LYS A 2 7.18 8.90 -7.48
N ASP A 3 7.87 10.00 -7.19
CA ASP A 3 8.58 10.18 -5.91
C ASP A 3 7.64 10.20 -4.69
N GLU A 4 6.43 10.75 -4.84
CA GLU A 4 5.40 10.78 -3.79
C GLU A 4 4.86 9.37 -3.53
N ILE A 5 4.68 8.57 -4.58
CA ILE A 5 4.26 7.17 -4.47
C ILE A 5 5.35 6.35 -3.78
N ILE A 6 6.62 6.54 -4.14
CA ILE A 6 7.75 5.85 -3.50
C ILE A 6 7.81 6.18 -2.00
N GLY A 7 7.72 7.47 -1.65
CA GLY A 7 7.71 7.91 -0.26
C GLY A 7 6.53 7.34 0.54
N GLY A 8 5.36 7.30 -0.08
CA GLY A 8 4.16 6.75 0.54
C GLY A 8 4.18 5.23 0.70
N ILE A 9 4.66 4.47 -0.29
CA ILE A 9 4.87 3.02 -0.19
C ILE A 9 5.89 2.72 0.90
N ARG A 10 7.02 3.43 0.92
CA ARG A 10 8.03 3.28 1.99
C ARG A 10 7.43 3.50 3.37
N ASN A 11 6.63 4.55 3.56
CA ASN A 11 5.96 4.82 4.82
C ASN A 11 5.00 3.69 5.25
N ALA A 12 4.28 3.08 4.29
CA ALA A 12 3.42 1.93 4.55
C ALA A 12 4.23 0.70 4.99
N LEU A 13 5.38 0.45 4.35
CA LEU A 13 6.30 -0.63 4.73
C LEU A 13 6.88 -0.41 6.14
N GLU A 14 7.27 0.83 6.48
CA GLU A 14 7.75 1.19 7.82
C GLU A 14 6.67 0.98 8.90
N ARG A 15 5.39 1.01 8.53
CA ARG A 15 4.25 0.69 9.41
C ARG A 15 3.92 -0.80 9.48
N GLY A 16 4.68 -1.65 8.79
CA GLY A 16 4.53 -3.10 8.77
C GLY A 16 3.63 -3.65 7.66
N ALA A 17 3.20 -2.83 6.71
CA ALA A 17 2.48 -3.33 5.54
C ALA A 17 3.42 -4.09 4.60
N THR A 18 2.89 -5.10 3.90
CA THR A 18 3.62 -5.76 2.82
C THR A 18 3.66 -4.88 1.57
N LEU A 19 4.61 -5.15 0.66
CA LEU A 19 4.72 -4.41 -0.61
C LEU A 19 3.44 -4.53 -1.44
N GLU A 20 2.89 -5.74 -1.58
CA GLU A 20 1.61 -6.00 -2.24
C GLU A 20 0.44 -5.25 -1.60
N GLU A 21 0.38 -5.19 -0.27
CA GLU A 21 -0.68 -4.47 0.44
C GLU A 21 -0.59 -2.96 0.23
N ALA A 22 0.63 -2.41 0.28
CA ALA A 22 0.88 -1.01 -0.06
C ALA A 22 0.47 -0.73 -1.51
N VAL A 23 0.94 -1.51 -2.49
CA VAL A 23 0.57 -1.38 -3.91
C VAL A 23 -0.94 -1.39 -4.09
N LYS A 24 -1.64 -2.34 -3.46
CA LYS A 24 -3.11 -2.45 -3.52
C LYS A 24 -3.79 -1.21 -2.93
N SER A 25 -3.28 -0.68 -1.82
CA SER A 25 -3.80 0.54 -1.19
C SER A 25 -3.68 1.76 -2.11
N PHE A 26 -2.53 1.94 -2.78
CA PHE A 26 -2.31 3.04 -3.72
C PHE A 26 -3.19 2.91 -4.98
N VAL A 27 -3.34 1.70 -5.53
CA VAL A 27 -4.25 1.48 -6.66
C VAL A 27 -5.70 1.81 -6.28
N ASN A 28 -6.15 1.39 -5.09
CA ASN A 28 -7.49 1.70 -4.59
C ASN A 28 -7.71 3.19 -4.29
N ALA A 29 -6.64 3.93 -3.99
CA ALA A 29 -6.67 5.37 -3.79
C ALA A 29 -6.73 6.16 -5.11
N GLY A 30 -6.72 5.48 -6.26
CA GLY A 30 -6.87 6.10 -7.58
C GLY A 30 -5.55 6.41 -8.29
N TYR A 31 -4.41 5.97 -7.76
CA TYR A 31 -3.13 6.11 -8.45
C TYR A 31 -3.03 5.14 -9.64
N ASN A 32 -2.29 5.53 -10.67
CA ASN A 32 -2.09 4.71 -11.86
C ASN A 32 -1.37 3.38 -11.50
N PRO A 33 -1.96 2.21 -11.81
CA PRO A 33 -1.36 0.92 -11.45
C PRO A 33 0.01 0.64 -12.07
N ALA A 34 0.34 1.24 -13.22
CA ALA A 34 1.66 1.10 -13.83
C ALA A 34 2.71 1.85 -13.02
N GLU A 35 2.42 3.10 -12.64
CA GLU A 35 3.33 3.95 -11.87
C GLU A 35 3.55 3.40 -10.45
N VAL A 36 2.50 2.86 -9.82
CA VAL A 36 2.60 2.25 -8.48
C VAL A 36 3.49 1.02 -8.49
N ARG A 37 3.38 0.17 -9.52
CA ARG A 37 4.24 -1.02 -9.65
C ARG A 37 5.68 -0.67 -9.93
N GLU A 38 5.92 0.36 -10.73
CA GLU A 38 7.27 0.86 -11.00
C GLU A 38 7.92 1.45 -9.74
N ALA A 39 7.19 2.25 -8.97
CA ALA A 39 7.67 2.75 -7.68
C ALA A 39 8.01 1.61 -6.70
N ALA A 40 7.16 0.57 -6.65
CA ALA A 40 7.37 -0.60 -5.81
C ALA A 40 8.62 -1.42 -6.23
N SER A 41 8.86 -1.57 -7.53
CA SER A 41 10.04 -2.32 -8.03
C SER A 41 11.35 -1.59 -7.75
N MET A 42 11.35 -0.24 -7.80
CA MET A 42 12.52 0.56 -7.42
C MET A 42 12.88 0.38 -5.95
N LEU A 43 11.88 0.28 -5.06
CA LEU A 43 12.09 0.01 -3.63
C LEU A 43 12.62 -1.41 -3.39
N ALA A 44 12.06 -2.42 -4.05
CA ALA A 44 12.54 -3.79 -3.95
C ALA A 44 14.00 -3.95 -4.43
N THR A 45 14.36 -3.24 -5.51
CA THR A 45 15.73 -3.21 -6.04
C THR A 45 16.68 -2.48 -5.08
N SER A 46 16.24 -1.38 -4.47
CA SER A 46 17.05 -0.64 -3.50
C SER A 46 17.33 -1.45 -2.22
N ALA A 47 16.38 -2.30 -1.81
CA ALA A 47 16.55 -3.20 -0.67
C ALA A 47 17.55 -4.34 -0.95
N SER A 48 17.64 -4.84 -2.19
CA SER A 48 18.59 -5.91 -2.52
C SER A 48 20.04 -5.42 -2.61
N ILE A 49 20.26 -4.16 -3.01
CA ILE A 49 21.61 -3.57 -3.11
C ILE A 49 22.26 -3.38 -1.74
N ILE A 50 21.48 -3.12 -0.68
CA ILE A 50 22.01 -2.90 0.69
C ILE A 50 22.30 -4.22 1.42
N ALA A 51 21.73 -5.34 0.98
CA ALA A 51 21.92 -6.66 1.59
C ALA A 51 23.08 -7.48 0.99
N GLN A 52 23.88 -6.92 0.08
CA GLN A 52 25.00 -7.64 -0.53
C GLN A 52 26.30 -7.40 0.25
N PRO A 53 26.82 -8.37 1.03
CA PRO A 53 28.22 -8.33 1.45
C PRO A 53 29.10 -8.43 0.19
N SER A 54 30.04 -7.50 0.07
CA SER A 54 31.00 -7.41 -1.02
C SER A 54 31.92 -8.65 -1.01
N HIS A 55 31.56 -9.71 -1.75
CA HIS A 55 32.49 -10.80 -2.01
C HIS A 55 33.30 -10.50 -3.27
N ALA A 56 34.54 -10.08 -3.03
CA ALA A 56 35.59 -10.00 -4.03
C ALA A 56 36.09 -11.40 -4.42
N SER A 57 36.28 -11.59 -5.72
CA SER A 57 37.33 -12.39 -6.37
C SER A 57 37.36 -13.93 -6.22
N ASN A 58 36.86 -14.59 -7.27
CA ASN A 58 37.58 -15.49 -8.18
C ASN A 58 38.55 -16.55 -7.58
N ILE A 59 38.20 -17.84 -7.72
CA ILE A 59 39.07 -18.94 -8.22
C ILE A 59 38.16 -20.12 -8.62
N SER A 60 38.20 -20.53 -9.90
CA SER A 60 37.93 -21.90 -10.35
C SER A 60 39.27 -22.58 -10.62
N PRO A 61 39.41 -23.90 -10.39
CA PRO A 61 39.78 -24.77 -11.52
C PRO A 61 38.94 -26.08 -11.64
N PRO A 62 39.12 -26.82 -12.76
CA PRO A 62 38.15 -27.76 -13.36
C PRO A 62 38.45 -29.24 -13.03
N PHE A 63 37.80 -30.16 -13.77
CA PHE A 63 37.89 -31.66 -13.80
C PHE A 63 36.74 -32.37 -13.06
N SER A 64 36.06 -33.42 -13.55
CA SER A 64 35.68 -33.91 -14.88
C SER A 64 34.92 -35.23 -14.67
N ASN A 65 33.61 -35.23 -14.92
CA ASN A 65 32.71 -36.30 -15.43
C ASN A 65 32.51 -37.71 -14.77
N PRO A 66 31.33 -38.37 -15.05
CA PRO A 66 30.65 -39.47 -14.31
C PRO A 66 30.94 -40.87 -14.95
N PRO A 67 30.13 -41.98 -14.90
CA PRO A 67 28.94 -42.41 -14.11
C PRO A 67 28.99 -43.89 -13.57
N ILE A 68 28.25 -44.27 -12.50
CA ILE A 68 27.79 -45.66 -12.27
C ILE A 68 26.37 -45.66 -11.64
N LEU A 69 25.59 -46.64 -12.08
CA LEU A 69 24.13 -46.80 -12.17
C LEU A 69 23.52 -47.55 -10.94
N PRO A 70 22.25 -48.03 -10.98
CA PRO A 70 21.15 -47.74 -10.07
C PRO A 70 20.95 -48.74 -8.92
N ASN A 71 20.36 -48.32 -7.79
CA ASN A 71 19.61 -49.25 -6.94
C ASN A 71 18.34 -48.60 -6.36
N PRO A 72 17.15 -49.13 -6.67
CA PRO A 72 15.88 -48.66 -6.12
C PRO A 72 15.67 -49.24 -4.72
N GLU A 73 15.94 -48.45 -3.68
CA GLU A 73 15.36 -48.70 -2.37
C GLU A 73 14.14 -47.79 -2.16
N VAL A 74 13.00 -48.45 -2.21
CA VAL A 74 11.65 -47.96 -1.95
C VAL A 74 11.59 -47.37 -0.54
N GLN A 75 11.83 -46.07 -0.40
CA GLN A 75 11.45 -45.34 0.81
C GLN A 75 10.06 -44.75 0.62
N LYS A 76 9.07 -45.56 1.00
CA LYS A 76 7.68 -45.17 1.22
C LYS A 76 7.63 -44.14 2.35
N SER A 77 7.82 -42.86 2.03
CA SER A 77 7.40 -41.76 2.90
C SER A 77 6.27 -41.02 2.21
N GLN A 78 5.14 -41.06 2.92
CA GLN A 78 3.82 -40.68 2.48
C GLN A 78 3.78 -39.20 2.10
N THR A 79 3.44 -38.94 0.85
CA THR A 79 2.81 -37.70 0.42
C THR A 79 1.40 -37.65 1.02
N PRO A 80 1.04 -36.66 1.84
CA PRO A 80 -0.30 -36.13 1.75
C PRO A 80 -0.33 -35.32 0.45
N ALA A 81 -0.99 -35.88 -0.56
CA ALA A 81 -1.63 -35.07 -1.56
C ALA A 81 -2.57 -34.13 -0.81
N ILE A 82 -2.16 -32.87 -0.59
CA ILE A 82 -3.14 -31.84 -0.31
C ILE A 82 -3.91 -31.68 -1.61
N LEU A 83 -5.10 -32.29 -1.64
CA LEU A 83 -6.16 -31.88 -2.54
C LEU A 83 -6.22 -30.35 -2.47
N GLN A 84 -5.82 -29.70 -3.56
CA GLN A 84 -6.21 -28.34 -3.83
C GLN A 84 -7.72 -28.38 -4.11
N ASN A 85 -8.48 -28.42 -3.01
CA ASN A 85 -9.92 -28.27 -3.02
C ASN A 85 -10.24 -26.82 -3.39
N ASN A 86 -10.36 -26.63 -4.69
CA ASN A 86 -11.04 -25.52 -5.32
C ASN A 86 -12.52 -25.61 -4.94
N ASP A 87 -12.91 -25.04 -3.79
CA ASP A 87 -14.26 -24.53 -3.50
C ASP A 87 -14.34 -24.00 -2.07
N ASN A 88 -13.75 -22.81 -1.85
CA ASN A 88 -14.40 -21.76 -1.05
C ASN A 88 -13.54 -20.50 -1.09
N ILE A 89 -13.83 -19.63 -2.06
CA ILE A 89 -13.83 -18.19 -1.78
C ILE A 89 -14.90 -17.97 -0.70
N ARG A 90 -14.58 -18.30 0.55
CA ARG A 90 -15.19 -17.58 1.66
C ARG A 90 -14.59 -16.20 1.53
N THR A 91 -15.39 -15.29 1.00
CA THR A 91 -15.37 -13.89 1.38
C THR A 91 -15.47 -13.83 2.90
N ASN A 92 -14.37 -14.12 3.61
CA ASN A 92 -14.07 -13.48 4.87
C ASN A 92 -13.67 -12.04 4.52
N ALA A 93 -14.61 -11.32 3.90
CA ALA A 93 -14.90 -9.97 4.30
C ALA A 93 -15.27 -10.07 5.78
N SER A 94 -14.24 -10.13 6.63
CA SER A 94 -14.38 -9.56 7.95
C SER A 94 -15.07 -8.22 7.71
N PRO A 95 -16.22 -7.94 8.33
CA PRO A 95 -16.76 -6.60 8.32
C PRO A 95 -15.72 -5.77 9.06
N GLN A 96 -14.68 -5.32 8.35
CA GLN A 96 -13.87 -4.18 8.73
C GLN A 96 -14.90 -3.14 9.08
N PRO A 97 -15.08 -2.82 10.39
CA PRO A 97 -16.10 -1.88 10.78
C PRO A 97 -15.77 -0.63 10.00
N LYS A 98 -16.61 -0.31 9.01
CA LYS A 98 -16.43 0.84 8.14
C LYS A 98 -16.49 2.01 9.10
N LYS A 99 -15.31 2.44 9.57
CA LYS A 99 -15.17 3.44 10.63
C LYS A 99 -15.75 4.70 10.01
N THR A 100 -17.01 4.95 10.33
CA THR A 100 -17.73 6.10 9.82
C THR A 100 -17.01 7.28 10.43
N ASN A 101 -16.20 7.96 9.63
CA ASN A 101 -15.43 9.10 10.08
C ASN A 101 -16.41 10.27 10.23
N LYS A 102 -17.23 10.24 11.29
CA LYS A 102 -18.22 11.27 11.66
C LYS A 102 -17.59 12.66 11.79
N VAL A 103 -16.26 12.70 11.95
CA VAL A 103 -15.44 13.92 11.89
C VAL A 103 -15.56 14.64 10.54
N PHE A 104 -15.62 13.94 9.40
CA PHE A 104 -15.80 14.61 8.10
C PHE A 104 -17.18 15.24 7.95
N ILE A 105 -18.22 14.59 8.50
CA ILE A 105 -19.59 15.13 8.48
C ILE A 105 -19.68 16.37 9.38
N SER A 106 -19.07 16.31 10.58
CA SER A 106 -18.97 17.47 11.47
C SER A 106 -18.22 18.65 10.81
N LEU A 107 -17.09 18.37 10.15
CA LEU A 107 -16.29 19.38 9.46
C LEU A 107 -17.04 19.99 8.25
N LEU A 108 -17.78 19.18 7.50
CA LEU A 108 -18.60 19.63 6.38
C LEU A 108 -19.74 20.55 6.84
N ILE A 109 -20.43 20.20 7.93
CA ILE A 109 -21.50 21.04 8.51
C ILE A 109 -20.92 22.36 9.02
N LEU A 110 -19.79 22.33 9.72
CA LEU A 110 -19.11 23.54 10.19
C LEU A 110 -18.71 24.45 9.02
N PHE A 111 -18.14 23.87 7.96
CA PHE A 111 -17.74 24.60 6.76
C PHE A 111 -18.95 25.23 6.04
N LEU A 112 -20.05 24.50 5.88
CA LEU A 112 -21.30 25.03 5.32
C LEU A 112 -21.87 26.17 6.18
N GLY A 113 -21.82 26.04 7.51
CA GLY A 113 -22.24 27.08 8.44
C GLY A 113 -21.42 28.36 8.30
N LEU A 114 -20.09 28.24 8.17
CA LEU A 114 -19.21 29.39 7.92
C LEU A 114 -19.52 30.08 6.59
N ILE A 115 -19.79 29.31 5.53
CA ILE A 115 -20.17 29.88 4.23
C ILE A 115 -21.50 30.62 4.32
N ALA A 116 -22.52 30.03 4.96
CA ALA A 116 -23.81 30.67 5.14
C ALA A 116 -23.69 31.98 5.96
N LEU A 117 -22.88 31.96 7.03
CA LEU A 117 -22.57 33.15 7.82
C LEU A 117 -21.88 34.22 6.96
N LEU A 118 -20.89 33.84 6.15
CA LEU A 118 -20.17 34.75 5.26
C LEU A 118 -21.11 35.40 4.25
N ILE A 119 -22.01 34.62 3.63
CA ILE A 119 -23.01 35.14 2.70
C ILE A 119 -23.93 36.15 3.41
N LEU A 120 -24.39 35.83 4.63
CA LEU A 120 -25.20 36.74 5.43
C LEU A 120 -24.45 38.05 5.72
N LEU A 121 -23.17 37.98 6.11
CA LEU A 121 -22.34 39.15 6.33
C LEU A 121 -22.19 40.01 5.07
N VAL A 122 -22.10 39.41 3.88
CA VAL A 122 -21.99 40.13 2.60
C VAL A 122 -23.31 40.81 2.23
N ILE A 123 -24.44 40.12 2.39
CA ILE A 123 -25.78 40.68 2.08
C ILE A 123 -26.13 41.82 3.04
N PHE A 124 -25.84 41.65 4.32
CA PHE A 124 -26.16 42.63 5.36
C PHE A 124 -24.99 43.56 5.69
N LYS A 125 -23.94 43.60 4.85
CA LYS A 125 -22.71 44.34 5.14
C LYS A 125 -23.01 45.80 5.49
N ASP A 126 -23.92 46.43 4.76
CA ASP A 126 -24.22 47.85 4.90
C ASP A 126 -24.98 48.12 6.20
N SER A 127 -25.94 47.26 6.55
CA SER A 127 -26.64 47.32 7.84
C SER A 127 -25.71 47.06 9.03
N ILE A 128 -24.74 46.15 8.89
CA ILE A 128 -23.76 45.85 9.94
C ILE A 128 -22.78 47.01 10.11
N LEU A 129 -22.29 47.57 9.00
CA LEU A 129 -21.42 48.74 9.04
C LEU A 129 -22.15 49.95 9.61
N GLN A 130 -23.42 50.15 9.27
CA GLN A 130 -24.24 51.21 9.84
C GLN A 130 -24.59 50.97 11.32
N ALA A 131 -24.79 49.73 11.75
CA ALA A 131 -25.03 49.41 13.16
C ALA A 131 -23.76 49.53 14.04
N MET A 132 -22.57 49.20 13.49
CA MET A 132 -21.31 49.28 14.23
C MET A 132 -20.61 50.63 14.12
N PHE A 133 -20.72 51.32 12.99
CA PHE A 133 -20.01 52.58 12.72
C PHE A 133 -20.95 53.76 12.47
N GLY A 134 -22.27 53.55 12.59
CA GLY A 134 -23.26 54.60 12.39
C GLY A 134 -23.19 55.67 13.46
N LYS A 135 -22.65 56.81 13.05
CA LYS A 135 -23.16 58.13 13.38
C LYS A 135 -23.87 58.68 12.15
#